data_AF-A0A0D7E9C5-F1
#
_entry.id   AF-A0A0D7E9C5-F1
#
_cell.length_a   1.000
_cell.length_b   1.000
_cell.length_c   1.000
_cell.angle_alpha   90.00
_cell.angle_beta   90.00
_cell.angle_gamma   90.00
#
_symmetry.space_group_name_H-M   'P 1'
#
loop_
_entity.id
_entity.type
_entity.pdbx_description
1 polymer ?
#
loop_
_entity_poly.entity_id
_entity_poly.type
_entity_poly.pdbx_seq_one_letter_code
_entity_poly.pdbx_strand_id
1 'polypeptide(L)'
;MDLVVARPEGLYCPPGDFYIDPWRPVDRAVITHAHGDHARWGMGHYLASSDSEGILRSRIAADMPLQTLAYGESVEHHGVKLSFHPAGHVLGSAQVRLEYKGEVWVASGDYKVEPDGTCAPFEPVRCHTFITESTFGLPIYKWPSQAEVFRDINDWWRANAAAGRASVLFCYAFGKAQRILHGLDENIGTIVVHGAVEPLNKVYREGGVYLPPTIYAGDLKKGDPRLKQAIILAPPSAGGSTWMRRFGDYADAFASGWMMLRGTRRRRGVDRGFVLSDHADWPGLLWAIEQTGAERVMVTHGSVPILVRYLREMRGLDAQAFETEYGEEDDANTQEAE
;
A
#
# COMPACT_ATOMS: atom_id res chain seq x y z
N MET A 1 -4.73 24.10 -19.83
CA MET A 1 -5.74 23.02 -19.73
C MET A 1 -5.13 21.97 -18.83
N ASP A 2 -5.86 21.51 -17.83
CA ASP A 2 -5.35 20.49 -16.91
C ASP A 2 -5.38 19.12 -17.60
N LEU A 3 -4.26 18.40 -17.54
CA LEU A 3 -4.12 17.08 -18.19
C LEU A 3 -4.90 16.00 -17.44
N VAL A 4 -5.11 16.20 -16.13
CA VAL A 4 -5.95 15.36 -15.28
C VAL A 4 -6.91 16.24 -14.49
N VAL A 5 -8.18 15.83 -14.44
CA VAL A 5 -9.26 16.52 -13.70
C VAL A 5 -10.05 15.54 -12.86
N ALA A 6 -10.60 15.98 -11.73
CA ALA A 6 -11.49 15.16 -10.91
C ALA A 6 -12.84 14.99 -11.60
N ARG A 7 -13.37 13.77 -11.57
CA ARG A 7 -14.75 13.43 -11.92
C ARG A 7 -15.32 12.44 -10.90
N PRO A 8 -16.66 12.27 -10.80
CA PRO A 8 -17.26 11.30 -9.87
C PRO A 8 -16.79 9.86 -10.07
N GLU A 9 -16.26 9.52 -11.24
CA GLU A 9 -15.72 8.19 -11.53
C GLU A 9 -14.24 8.04 -11.17
N GLY A 10 -13.49 9.13 -10.97
CA GLY A 10 -12.06 9.09 -10.65
C GLY A 10 -11.24 10.23 -11.28
N LEU A 11 -9.92 10.02 -11.38
CA LEU A 11 -8.98 10.95 -11.98
C LEU A 11 -9.03 10.84 -13.51
N TYR A 12 -9.73 11.74 -14.19
CA TYR A 12 -9.95 11.66 -15.62
C TYR A 12 -8.88 12.41 -16.41
N CYS A 13 -8.34 11.80 -17.48
CA CYS A 13 -7.49 12.47 -18.46
C CYS A 13 -8.30 12.85 -19.70
N PRO A 14 -8.74 14.13 -19.87
CA PRO A 14 -9.61 14.50 -20.99
C PRO A 14 -9.04 14.28 -22.40
N PRO A 15 -7.75 14.57 -22.69
CA PRO A 15 -7.22 14.31 -24.04
C PRO A 15 -7.00 12.81 -24.29
N GLY A 16 -6.80 12.01 -23.24
CA GLY A 16 -6.60 10.57 -23.33
C GLY A 16 -7.90 9.77 -23.36
N ASP A 17 -8.98 10.28 -22.79
CA ASP A 17 -10.25 9.56 -22.58
C ASP A 17 -10.07 8.24 -21.79
N PHE A 18 -9.40 8.35 -20.64
CA PHE A 18 -9.25 7.27 -19.65
C PHE A 18 -9.22 7.85 -18.23
N TYR A 19 -9.40 6.96 -17.25
CA TYR A 19 -9.32 7.30 -15.83
C TYR A 19 -8.11 6.64 -15.19
N ILE A 20 -7.44 7.34 -14.29
CA ILE A 20 -6.46 6.77 -13.37
C ILE A 20 -7.21 6.37 -12.10
N ASP A 21 -7.04 5.12 -11.67
CA ASP A 21 -7.59 4.56 -10.44
C ASP A 21 -9.08 4.89 -10.22
N PRO A 22 -9.97 4.47 -11.14
CA PRO A 22 -11.38 4.84 -11.08
C PRO A 22 -12.13 4.18 -9.90
N TRP A 23 -13.02 4.94 -9.28
CA TRP A 23 -13.90 4.50 -8.18
C TRP A 23 -15.15 3.78 -8.68
N ARG A 24 -15.51 3.97 -9.97
CA ARG A 24 -16.70 3.39 -10.61
C ARG A 24 -16.32 2.74 -11.95
N PRO A 25 -17.12 1.79 -12.47
CA PRO A 25 -16.90 1.20 -13.79
C PRO A 25 -16.76 2.25 -14.90
N VAL A 26 -15.68 2.16 -15.68
CA VAL A 26 -15.36 3.01 -16.84
C VAL A 26 -14.83 2.18 -18.00
N ASP A 27 -14.78 2.76 -19.21
CA ASP A 27 -14.29 2.07 -20.41
C ASP A 27 -12.78 1.75 -20.33
N ARG A 28 -11.96 2.71 -19.87
CA ARG A 28 -10.49 2.58 -19.78
C ARG A 28 -9.97 3.03 -18.43
N ALA A 29 -9.33 2.12 -17.72
CA ALA A 29 -8.70 2.34 -16.43
C ALA A 29 -7.19 2.16 -16.51
N VAL A 30 -6.43 3.15 -16.04
CA VAL A 30 -4.99 3.08 -15.79
C VAL A 30 -4.81 2.89 -14.28
N ILE A 31 -4.18 1.79 -13.88
CA ILE A 31 -4.10 1.40 -12.47
C ILE A 31 -2.69 1.65 -11.92
N THR A 32 -2.58 2.42 -10.84
CA THR A 32 -1.32 2.63 -10.13
C THR A 32 -0.91 1.38 -9.36
N HIS A 33 -1.84 0.77 -8.63
CA HIS A 33 -1.60 -0.45 -7.85
C HIS A 33 -2.90 -1.16 -7.45
N ALA A 34 -2.78 -2.38 -6.93
CA ALA A 34 -3.89 -3.32 -6.76
C ALA A 34 -4.57 -3.31 -5.38
N HIS A 35 -4.56 -2.18 -4.65
CA HIS A 35 -5.45 -2.02 -3.50
C HIS A 35 -6.89 -1.73 -3.95
N GLY A 36 -7.88 -2.08 -3.11
CA GLY A 36 -9.30 -2.06 -3.49
C GLY A 36 -9.88 -0.65 -3.70
N ASP A 37 -9.24 0.36 -3.13
CA ASP A 37 -9.56 1.78 -3.29
C ASP A 37 -8.98 2.38 -4.59
N HIS A 38 -8.03 1.69 -5.25
CA HIS A 38 -7.42 2.09 -6.52
C HIS A 38 -7.83 1.20 -7.71
N ALA A 39 -8.03 -0.10 -7.47
CA ALA A 39 -8.29 -1.08 -8.51
C ALA A 39 -9.58 -1.86 -8.23
N ARG A 40 -10.61 -1.56 -9.03
CA ARG A 40 -11.95 -2.14 -8.89
C ARG A 40 -12.34 -2.98 -10.09
N TRP A 41 -13.23 -3.94 -9.87
CA TRP A 41 -13.82 -4.75 -10.94
C TRP A 41 -14.77 -3.91 -11.82
N GLY A 42 -15.01 -4.40 -13.04
CA GLY A 42 -16.04 -3.84 -13.94
C GLY A 42 -15.55 -2.82 -14.97
N MET A 43 -14.24 -2.56 -15.07
CA MET A 43 -13.71 -1.69 -16.14
C MET A 43 -13.71 -2.44 -17.48
N GLY A 44 -13.91 -1.71 -18.59
CA GLY A 44 -13.86 -2.27 -19.94
C GLY A 44 -12.46 -2.75 -20.33
N HIS A 45 -11.44 -1.96 -19.98
CA HIS A 45 -10.02 -2.23 -20.22
C HIS A 45 -9.18 -1.72 -19.05
N TYR A 46 -8.14 -2.47 -18.73
CA TYR A 46 -7.16 -2.12 -17.70
C TYR A 46 -5.78 -1.96 -18.33
N LEU A 47 -5.05 -0.94 -17.90
CA LEU A 47 -3.63 -0.74 -18.20
C LEU A 47 -2.86 -0.61 -16.88
N ALA A 48 -1.81 -1.42 -16.68
CA ALA A 48 -1.00 -1.38 -15.46
C ALA A 48 0.46 -1.76 -15.71
N SER A 49 1.31 -1.67 -14.68
CA SER A 49 2.67 -2.22 -14.72
C SER A 49 2.65 -3.75 -14.85
N SER A 50 3.58 -4.31 -15.62
CA SER A 50 3.75 -5.78 -15.77
C SER A 50 3.96 -6.48 -14.43
N ASP A 51 4.69 -5.85 -13.52
CA ASP A 51 4.97 -6.37 -12.17
C ASP A 51 3.70 -6.48 -11.31
N SER A 52 2.61 -5.79 -11.68
CA SER A 52 1.33 -5.84 -10.97
C SER A 52 0.38 -6.93 -11.47
N GLU A 53 0.69 -7.58 -12.60
CA GLU A 53 -0.23 -8.49 -13.30
C GLU A 53 -0.74 -9.61 -12.39
N GLY A 54 0.18 -10.32 -11.73
CA GLY A 54 -0.18 -11.43 -10.86
C GLY A 54 -1.09 -11.02 -9.71
N ILE A 55 -0.86 -9.84 -9.13
CA ILE A 55 -1.68 -9.33 -8.03
C ILE A 55 -3.06 -8.91 -8.55
N LEU A 56 -3.13 -8.14 -9.64
CA LEU A 56 -4.39 -7.69 -10.23
C LEU A 56 -5.27 -8.88 -10.62
N ARG A 57 -4.70 -9.89 -11.28
CA ARG A 57 -5.44 -11.12 -11.64
C ARG A 57 -5.90 -11.90 -10.42
N SER A 58 -5.10 -11.92 -9.35
CA SER A 58 -5.48 -12.60 -8.10
C SER A 58 -6.57 -11.86 -7.32
N ARG A 59 -6.62 -10.52 -7.38
CA ARG A 59 -7.53 -9.69 -6.56
C ARG A 59 -8.80 -9.28 -7.29
N ILE A 60 -8.75 -9.09 -8.61
CA ILE A 60 -9.87 -8.61 -9.43
C ILE A 60 -10.52 -9.78 -10.16
N ALA A 61 -9.85 -10.31 -11.18
CA ALA A 61 -10.31 -11.47 -11.94
C ALA A 61 -9.16 -12.02 -12.79
N ALA A 62 -9.05 -13.35 -12.89
CA ALA A 62 -7.98 -14.00 -13.64
C ALA A 62 -8.00 -13.62 -15.14
N ASP A 63 -9.19 -13.47 -15.72
CA ASP A 63 -9.46 -13.18 -17.13
C ASP A 63 -9.76 -11.69 -17.41
N MET A 64 -9.45 -10.79 -16.48
CA MET A 64 -9.66 -9.35 -16.69
C MET A 64 -8.94 -8.86 -17.98
N PRO A 65 -9.54 -7.90 -18.72
CA PRO A 65 -8.99 -7.34 -19.95
C PRO A 65 -7.82 -6.39 -19.66
N LEU A 66 -6.71 -6.95 -19.19
CA LEU A 66 -5.51 -6.26 -18.74
C LEU A 66 -4.44 -6.24 -19.83
N GLN A 67 -4.02 -5.04 -20.21
CA GLN A 67 -2.77 -4.76 -20.89
C GLN A 67 -1.72 -4.32 -19.87
N THR A 68 -0.48 -4.76 -20.06
CA THR A 68 0.64 -4.38 -19.20
C THR A 68 1.75 -3.67 -19.97
N LEU A 69 2.55 -2.89 -19.25
CA LEU A 69 3.79 -2.28 -19.74
C LEU A 69 4.91 -2.53 -18.72
N ALA A 70 6.14 -2.73 -19.16
CA ALA A 70 7.27 -2.74 -18.24
C ALA A 70 7.50 -1.32 -17.68
N TYR A 71 8.14 -1.20 -16.50
CA TYR A 71 8.55 0.11 -16.01
C TYR A 71 9.44 0.83 -17.04
N GLY A 72 9.18 2.12 -17.27
CA GLY A 72 9.86 2.94 -18.27
C GLY A 72 9.43 2.69 -19.73
N GLU A 73 8.69 1.62 -20.02
CA GLU A 73 8.05 1.45 -21.32
C GLU A 73 6.87 2.42 -21.46
N SER A 74 6.60 2.86 -22.70
CA SER A 74 5.55 3.82 -22.97
C SER A 74 4.60 3.38 -24.06
N VAL A 75 3.33 3.71 -23.90
CA VAL A 75 2.28 3.60 -24.92
C VAL A 75 1.74 5.00 -25.25
N GLU A 76 1.37 5.23 -26.51
CA GLU A 76 0.67 6.45 -26.91
C GLU A 76 -0.82 6.15 -27.10
N HIS A 77 -1.68 6.97 -26.49
CA HIS A 77 -3.12 6.87 -26.59
C HIS A 77 -3.75 8.25 -26.77
N HIS A 78 -4.43 8.47 -27.90
CA HIS A 78 -5.02 9.76 -28.26
C HIS A 78 -4.02 10.95 -28.15
N GLY A 79 -2.75 10.71 -28.47
CA GLY A 79 -1.67 11.71 -28.39
C GLY A 79 -1.10 11.93 -26.99
N VAL A 80 -1.61 11.25 -25.96
CA VAL A 80 -1.03 11.21 -24.61
C VAL A 80 -0.07 10.03 -24.51
N LYS A 81 1.19 10.30 -24.18
CA LYS A 81 2.19 9.28 -23.90
C LYS A 81 2.13 8.89 -22.43
N LEU A 82 1.86 7.62 -22.17
CA LEU A 82 1.76 7.01 -20.84
C LEU A 82 3.01 6.16 -20.55
N SER A 83 3.54 6.22 -19.33
CA SER A 83 4.51 5.24 -18.83
C SER A 83 4.33 5.00 -17.33
N PHE A 84 4.78 3.84 -16.85
CA PHE A 84 4.77 3.49 -15.43
C PHE A 84 6.19 3.57 -14.85
N HIS A 85 6.30 4.07 -13.62
CA HIS A 85 7.56 4.16 -12.88
C HIS A 85 7.37 3.62 -11.46
N PRO A 86 8.34 2.93 -10.85
CA PRO A 86 8.18 2.36 -9.51
C PRO A 86 7.72 3.37 -8.45
N ALA A 87 6.73 3.00 -7.63
CA ALA A 87 6.24 3.80 -6.50
C ALA A 87 6.73 3.30 -5.12
N GLY A 88 7.35 2.12 -5.03
CA GLY A 88 7.90 1.60 -3.77
C GLY A 88 6.86 1.27 -2.68
N HIS A 89 5.57 1.20 -3.04
CA HIS A 89 4.48 0.96 -2.09
C HIS A 89 4.22 -0.54 -1.86
N VAL A 90 3.91 -1.27 -2.94
CA VAL A 90 3.62 -2.72 -2.95
C VAL A 90 4.12 -3.35 -4.25
N LEU A 91 4.10 -4.69 -4.36
CA LEU A 91 4.53 -5.36 -5.59
C LEU A 91 3.72 -4.86 -6.78
N GLY A 92 4.41 -4.33 -7.79
CA GLY A 92 3.80 -3.75 -8.99
C GLY A 92 3.26 -2.33 -8.85
N SER A 93 3.38 -1.67 -7.69
CA SER A 93 2.91 -0.29 -7.53
C SER A 93 3.70 0.69 -8.38
N ALA A 94 2.97 1.56 -9.08
CA ALA A 94 3.54 2.45 -10.06
C ALA A 94 2.98 3.87 -9.97
N GLN A 95 3.86 4.84 -10.20
CA GLN A 95 3.52 6.19 -10.60
C GLN A 95 3.13 6.17 -12.08
N VAL A 96 2.07 6.89 -12.44
CA VAL A 96 1.61 7.06 -13.82
C VAL A 96 2.13 8.38 -14.36
N ARG A 97 3.05 8.32 -15.32
CA ARG A 97 3.54 9.49 -16.04
C ARG A 97 2.71 9.71 -17.31
N LEU A 98 2.21 10.94 -17.47
CA LEU A 98 1.48 11.41 -18.64
C LEU A 98 2.27 12.52 -19.32
N GLU A 99 2.45 12.45 -20.62
CA GLU A 99 3.02 13.52 -21.42
C GLU A 99 2.10 13.87 -22.59
N TYR A 100 1.76 15.16 -22.71
CA TYR A 100 0.89 15.66 -23.76
C TYR A 100 1.37 17.05 -24.21
N LYS A 101 1.78 17.17 -25.48
CA LYS A 101 2.27 18.43 -26.08
C LYS A 101 3.39 19.11 -25.26
N GLY A 102 4.31 18.32 -24.71
CA GLY A 102 5.45 18.78 -23.91
C GLY A 102 5.15 19.01 -22.42
N GLU A 103 3.89 19.02 -22.02
CA GLU A 103 3.48 19.07 -20.61
C GLU A 103 3.54 17.68 -19.99
N VAL A 104 4.09 17.57 -18.78
CA VAL A 104 4.33 16.29 -18.09
C VAL A 104 3.68 16.30 -16.72
N TRP A 105 2.77 15.36 -16.49
CA TRP A 105 2.10 15.14 -15.21
C TRP A 105 2.48 13.77 -14.68
N VAL A 106 2.61 13.65 -13.37
CA VAL A 106 2.83 12.36 -12.72
C VAL A 106 1.81 12.20 -11.60
N ALA A 107 1.01 11.13 -11.66
CA ALA A 107 0.17 10.70 -10.55
C ALA A 107 0.91 9.62 -9.77
N SER A 108 1.16 9.86 -8.48
CA SER A 108 2.01 8.98 -7.67
C SER A 108 1.37 7.63 -7.36
N GLY A 109 0.03 7.59 -7.26
CA GLY A 109 -0.65 6.58 -6.47
C GLY A 109 -0.20 6.65 -5.01
N ASP A 110 -0.32 5.55 -4.29
CA ASP A 110 0.33 5.39 -3.00
C ASP A 110 1.81 5.08 -3.21
N TYR A 111 2.67 5.62 -2.34
CA TYR A 111 4.12 5.46 -2.48
C TYR A 111 4.83 5.47 -1.14
N LYS A 112 6.00 4.83 -1.10
CA LYS A 112 6.98 4.94 -0.01
C LYS A 112 8.37 5.06 -0.60
N VAL A 113 9.15 5.96 -0.03
CA VAL A 113 10.48 6.33 -0.55
C VAL A 113 11.60 5.43 -0.03
N GLU A 114 11.41 4.77 1.11
CA GLU A 114 12.40 3.87 1.70
C GLU A 114 12.30 2.46 1.07
N PRO A 115 13.36 1.93 0.46
CA PRO A 115 13.35 0.56 -0.06
C PRO A 115 13.15 -0.49 1.04
N ASP A 116 12.39 -1.55 0.76
CA ASP A 116 12.08 -2.59 1.77
C ASP A 116 12.33 -4.04 1.31
N GLY A 117 12.81 -4.23 0.07
CA GLY A 117 13.12 -5.55 -0.50
C GLY A 117 11.90 -6.35 -0.99
N THR A 118 10.69 -5.81 -0.89
CA THR A 118 9.45 -6.50 -1.31
C THR A 118 8.82 -5.96 -2.59
N CYS A 119 9.31 -4.84 -3.10
CA CYS A 119 8.90 -4.25 -4.37
C CYS A 119 10.03 -3.40 -4.96
N ALA A 120 9.86 -2.96 -6.21
CA ALA A 120 10.80 -2.04 -6.85
C ALA A 120 10.86 -0.71 -6.06
N PRO A 121 12.06 -0.19 -5.71
CA PRO A 121 12.20 1.06 -4.98
C PRO A 121 11.59 2.25 -5.72
N PHE A 122 11.07 3.23 -4.97
CA PHE A 122 10.54 4.47 -5.55
C PHE A 122 11.54 5.14 -6.49
N GLU A 123 11.09 5.44 -7.71
CA GLU A 123 11.89 6.13 -8.74
C GLU A 123 11.44 7.59 -8.84
N PRO A 124 12.29 8.58 -8.54
CA PRO A 124 11.91 9.97 -8.76
C PRO A 124 11.67 10.30 -10.24
N VAL A 125 10.49 10.83 -10.56
CA VAL A 125 10.12 11.23 -11.93
C VAL A 125 9.98 12.74 -12.03
N ARG A 126 10.73 13.36 -12.95
CA ARG A 126 10.63 14.80 -13.23
C ARG A 126 9.31 15.12 -13.94
N CYS A 127 8.59 16.12 -13.46
CA CYS A 127 7.32 16.55 -14.05
C CYS A 127 7.04 18.04 -13.78
N HIS A 128 6.07 18.59 -14.50
CA HIS A 128 5.58 19.96 -14.31
C HIS A 128 4.52 20.02 -13.21
N THR A 129 3.62 19.03 -13.20
CA THR A 129 2.58 18.85 -12.18
C THR A 129 2.68 17.46 -11.54
N PHE A 130 2.73 17.41 -10.21
CA PHE A 130 2.75 16.16 -9.43
C PHE A 130 1.45 16.00 -8.65
N ILE A 131 0.75 14.88 -8.83
CA ILE A 131 -0.41 14.49 -8.04
C ILE A 131 0.07 13.49 -6.98
N THR A 132 0.00 13.86 -5.70
CA THR A 132 0.55 13.09 -4.57
C THR A 132 -0.52 12.74 -3.55
N GLU A 133 -0.44 11.53 -2.98
CA GLU A 133 -1.14 11.18 -1.74
C GLU A 133 -0.63 12.01 -0.53
N SER A 134 -1.41 12.05 0.55
CA SER A 134 -1.02 12.63 1.83
C SER A 134 -1.61 11.88 3.02
N THR A 135 -1.67 10.55 2.94
CA THR A 135 -2.15 9.63 4.00
C THR A 135 -1.52 10.00 5.35
N PHE A 136 -0.21 10.20 5.36
CA PHE A 136 0.55 10.67 6.53
C PHE A 136 1.08 12.10 6.37
N GLY A 137 0.25 12.98 5.79
CA GLY A 137 0.54 14.40 5.52
C GLY A 137 0.57 15.32 6.75
N LEU A 138 0.97 14.82 7.93
CA LEU A 138 1.17 15.63 9.14
C LEU A 138 2.62 15.53 9.63
N PRO A 139 3.26 16.63 10.06
CA PRO A 139 4.66 16.64 10.55
C PRO A 139 4.98 15.70 11.72
N ILE A 140 3.96 15.22 12.43
CA ILE A 140 4.11 14.24 13.52
C ILE A 140 4.51 12.86 12.99
N TYR A 141 4.11 12.51 11.77
CA TYR A 141 4.44 11.24 11.14
C TYR A 141 5.89 11.24 10.67
N LYS A 142 6.72 10.52 11.41
CA LYS A 142 8.14 10.26 11.10
C LYS A 142 8.46 8.82 11.45
N TRP A 143 8.73 7.99 10.45
CA TRP A 143 8.90 6.57 10.69
C TRP A 143 10.17 6.29 11.50
N PRO A 144 10.12 5.40 12.51
CA PRO A 144 11.35 4.78 13.02
C PRO A 144 12.01 3.97 11.90
N SER A 145 13.30 3.66 12.06
CA SER A 145 13.98 2.87 11.03
C SER A 145 13.36 1.47 10.91
N GLN A 146 13.33 0.91 9.70
CA GLN A 146 12.82 -0.45 9.47
C GLN A 146 13.53 -1.49 10.35
N ALA A 147 14.85 -1.34 10.52
CA ALA A 147 15.65 -2.23 11.37
C ALA A 147 15.17 -2.24 12.84
N GLU A 148 14.79 -1.08 13.38
CA GLU A 148 14.25 -0.99 14.74
C GLU A 148 12.87 -1.64 14.84
N VAL A 149 11.98 -1.40 13.88
CA VAL A 149 10.63 -1.98 13.87
C VAL A 149 10.70 -3.51 13.80
N PHE A 150 11.51 -4.06 12.90
CA PHE A 150 11.64 -5.51 12.76
C PHE A 150 12.36 -6.16 13.93
N ARG A 151 13.35 -5.50 14.54
CA ARG A 151 13.93 -5.97 15.80
C ARG A 151 12.85 -6.06 16.88
N ASP A 152 12.03 -5.03 17.02
CA ASP A 152 10.96 -4.99 18.02
C ASP A 152 9.88 -6.07 17.79
N ILE A 153 9.51 -6.34 16.53
CA ILE A 153 8.58 -7.43 16.16
C ILE A 153 9.20 -8.79 16.52
N ASN A 154 10.45 -9.03 16.12
CA ASN A 154 11.13 -10.29 16.36
C ASN A 154 11.37 -10.54 17.86
N ASP A 155 11.74 -9.51 18.63
CA ASP A 155 11.91 -9.63 20.09
C ASP A 155 10.59 -9.93 20.81
N TRP A 156 9.49 -9.31 20.36
CA TRP A 156 8.16 -9.62 20.86
C TRP A 156 7.76 -11.07 20.56
N TRP A 157 8.00 -11.53 19.32
CA TRP A 157 7.72 -12.90 18.92
C TRP A 157 8.56 -13.90 19.74
N ARG A 158 9.87 -13.68 19.87
CA ARG A 158 10.77 -14.52 20.69
C ARG A 158 10.29 -14.65 22.13
N ALA A 159 9.88 -13.53 22.75
CA ALA A 159 9.40 -13.52 24.13
C ALA A 159 8.12 -14.35 24.29
N ASN A 160 7.16 -14.21 23.38
CA ASN A 160 5.93 -15.00 23.39
C ASN A 160 6.20 -16.49 23.12
N ALA A 161 7.05 -16.80 22.14
CA ALA A 161 7.43 -18.17 21.83
C ALA A 161 8.11 -18.87 23.01
N ALA A 162 9.01 -18.18 23.72
CA ALA A 162 9.63 -18.68 24.94
C ALA A 162 8.61 -18.94 26.07
N ALA A 163 7.52 -18.18 26.11
CA ALA A 163 6.40 -18.38 27.04
C ALA A 163 5.39 -19.45 26.56
N GLY A 164 5.59 -20.06 25.39
CA GLY A 164 4.65 -21.02 24.81
C GLY A 164 3.31 -20.39 24.39
N ARG A 165 3.33 -19.10 24.04
CA ARG A 165 2.17 -18.30 23.62
C ARG A 165 2.29 -17.87 22.15
N ALA A 166 1.18 -17.99 21.42
CA ALA A 166 1.10 -17.55 20.03
C ALA A 166 1.20 -16.02 19.92
N SER A 167 1.79 -15.52 18.83
CA SER A 167 1.86 -14.08 18.52
C SER A 167 0.96 -13.77 17.32
N VAL A 168 -0.18 -13.12 17.51
CA VAL A 168 -1.05 -12.72 16.39
C VAL A 168 -0.76 -11.27 16.02
N LEU A 169 -0.19 -11.06 14.84
CA LEU A 169 0.10 -9.74 14.31
C LEU A 169 -0.90 -9.39 13.22
N PHE A 170 -1.80 -8.46 13.55
CA PHE A 170 -2.76 -7.92 12.61
C PHE A 170 -2.06 -6.95 11.65
N CYS A 171 -2.32 -7.10 10.35
CA CYS A 171 -1.79 -6.25 9.28
C CYS A 171 -2.62 -6.43 7.99
N TYR A 172 -2.60 -5.45 7.09
CA TYR A 172 -3.23 -5.58 5.78
C TYR A 172 -2.64 -6.76 5.00
N ALA A 173 -3.50 -7.54 4.34
CA ALA A 173 -3.11 -8.80 3.71
C ALA A 173 -2.20 -8.63 2.48
N PHE A 174 -2.34 -7.50 1.77
CA PHE A 174 -1.50 -7.09 0.65
C PHE A 174 -0.52 -5.99 1.10
N GLY A 175 0.73 -6.08 0.64
CA GLY A 175 1.81 -5.16 0.97
C GLY A 175 2.38 -5.42 2.36
N LYS A 176 1.60 -5.10 3.39
CA LYS A 176 2.10 -5.08 4.78
C LYS A 176 2.48 -6.45 5.29
N ALA A 177 1.65 -7.45 5.03
CA ALA A 177 1.94 -8.82 5.44
C ALA A 177 3.24 -9.32 4.81
N GLN A 178 3.45 -9.06 3.51
CA GLN A 178 4.67 -9.48 2.80
C GLN A 178 5.91 -8.74 3.31
N ARG A 179 5.79 -7.45 3.61
CA ARG A 179 6.86 -6.67 4.22
C ARG A 179 7.21 -7.14 5.63
N ILE A 180 6.21 -7.52 6.43
CA ILE A 180 6.45 -8.16 7.73
C ILE A 180 7.19 -9.48 7.53
N LEU A 181 6.70 -10.36 6.66
CA LEU A 181 7.34 -11.64 6.35
C LEU A 181 8.81 -11.47 5.94
N HIS A 182 9.11 -10.49 5.09
CA HIS A 182 10.48 -10.20 4.65
C HIS A 182 11.42 -9.79 5.79
N GLY A 183 10.90 -9.14 6.84
CA GLY A 183 11.67 -8.69 8.01
C GLY A 183 11.65 -9.65 9.22
N LEU A 184 10.95 -10.79 9.14
CA LEU A 184 10.92 -11.77 10.22
C LEU A 184 12.19 -12.63 10.23
N ASP A 185 12.67 -12.95 11.44
CA ASP A 185 13.68 -13.98 11.65
C ASP A 185 13.00 -15.35 11.72
N GLU A 186 12.98 -16.06 10.59
CA GLU A 186 12.32 -17.36 10.43
C GLU A 186 12.85 -18.47 11.37
N ASN A 187 13.98 -18.25 12.04
CA ASN A 187 14.53 -19.22 13.01
C ASN A 187 13.83 -19.18 14.38
N ILE A 188 13.01 -18.15 14.66
CA ILE A 188 12.32 -18.02 15.94
C ILE A 188 11.25 -19.10 16.12
N GLY A 189 10.54 -19.45 15.05
CA GLY A 189 9.45 -20.42 15.11
C GLY A 189 8.64 -20.51 13.83
N THR A 190 7.47 -21.14 13.94
CA THR A 190 6.57 -21.33 12.78
C THR A 190 5.90 -20.03 12.38
N ILE A 191 5.90 -19.71 11.09
CA ILE A 191 5.14 -18.58 10.54
C ILE A 191 3.84 -19.11 9.95
N VAL A 192 2.71 -18.60 10.44
CA VAL A 192 1.37 -18.99 10.01
C VAL A 192 0.68 -17.77 9.41
N VAL A 193 -0.10 -17.97 8.35
CA VAL A 193 -0.78 -16.85 7.69
C VAL A 193 -2.27 -17.13 7.47
N HIS A 194 -3.06 -16.07 7.51
CA HIS A 194 -4.48 -16.11 7.16
C HIS A 194 -4.69 -16.42 5.66
N GLY A 195 -5.87 -16.93 5.30
CA GLY A 195 -6.21 -17.30 3.92
C GLY A 195 -6.24 -16.13 2.94
N ALA A 196 -6.39 -14.90 3.44
CA ALA A 196 -6.30 -13.68 2.64
C ALA A 196 -4.85 -13.33 2.25
N VAL A 197 -3.85 -13.82 3.01
CA VAL A 197 -2.43 -13.49 2.83
C VAL A 197 -1.74 -14.50 1.90
N GLU A 198 -2.06 -15.79 2.04
CA GLU A 198 -1.35 -16.87 1.33
C GLU A 198 -1.39 -16.75 -0.21
N PRO A 199 -2.53 -16.44 -0.86
CA PRO A 199 -2.55 -16.26 -2.31
C PRO A 199 -1.60 -15.16 -2.80
N LEU A 200 -1.49 -14.07 -2.03
CA LEU A 200 -0.61 -12.95 -2.36
C LEU A 200 0.85 -13.30 -2.12
N ASN A 201 1.17 -14.04 -1.05
CA ASN A 201 2.53 -14.56 -0.83
C ASN A 201 3.01 -15.41 -2.01
N LYS A 202 2.13 -16.23 -2.58
CA LYS A 202 2.44 -17.02 -3.78
C LYS A 202 2.84 -16.12 -4.95
N VAL A 203 2.06 -15.07 -5.23
CA VAL A 203 2.38 -14.11 -6.30
C VAL A 203 3.73 -13.43 -6.05
N TYR A 204 4.02 -13.01 -4.82
CA TYR A 204 5.31 -12.42 -4.47
C TYR A 204 6.49 -13.37 -4.71
N ARG A 205 6.36 -14.63 -4.29
CA ARG A 205 7.40 -15.66 -4.51
C ARG A 205 7.59 -15.97 -6.01
N GLU A 206 6.50 -16.04 -6.78
CA GLU A 206 6.55 -16.21 -8.24
C GLU A 206 7.21 -15.01 -8.94
N GLY A 207 7.01 -13.80 -8.41
CA GLY A 207 7.70 -12.57 -8.83
C GLY A 207 9.16 -12.46 -8.34
N GLY A 208 9.70 -13.48 -7.68
CA GLY A 208 11.09 -13.52 -7.23
C GLY A 208 11.39 -12.84 -5.90
N VAL A 209 10.37 -12.38 -5.16
CA VAL A 209 10.55 -11.82 -3.82
C VAL A 209 10.70 -12.95 -2.81
N TYR A 210 11.81 -12.93 -2.06
CA TYR A 210 11.98 -13.87 -0.95
C TYR A 210 11.01 -13.54 0.19
N LEU A 211 10.16 -14.52 0.49
CA LEU A 211 9.35 -14.56 1.71
C LEU A 211 9.63 -15.89 2.41
N PRO A 212 9.83 -15.90 3.74
CA PRO A 212 10.09 -17.11 4.50
C PRO A 212 8.95 -18.14 4.31
N PRO A 213 9.21 -19.45 4.51
CA PRO A 213 8.17 -20.47 4.42
C PRO A 213 7.01 -20.19 5.37
N THR A 214 5.78 -20.21 4.85
CA THR A 214 4.55 -19.97 5.60
C THR A 214 3.67 -21.22 5.64
N ILE A 215 2.88 -21.38 6.70
CA ILE A 215 1.82 -22.38 6.78
C ILE A 215 0.47 -21.67 6.71
N TYR A 216 -0.41 -22.09 5.79
CA TYR A 216 -1.78 -21.62 5.79
C TYR A 216 -2.46 -22.06 7.08
N ALA A 217 -3.06 -21.09 7.79
CA ALA A 217 -3.68 -21.33 9.07
C ALA A 217 -4.71 -22.48 9.03
N GLY A 218 -5.46 -22.63 7.92
CA GLY A 218 -6.49 -23.67 7.79
C GLY A 218 -5.95 -25.11 7.77
N ASP A 219 -4.67 -25.31 7.43
CA ASP A 219 -4.04 -26.64 7.40
C ASP A 219 -3.63 -27.14 8.79
N LEU A 220 -3.63 -26.25 9.79
CA LEU A 220 -3.31 -26.59 11.17
C LEU A 220 -4.56 -27.03 11.93
N LYS A 221 -4.45 -28.12 12.70
CA LYS A 221 -5.53 -28.53 13.62
C LYS A 221 -5.57 -27.61 14.82
N LYS A 222 -6.75 -27.42 15.41
CA LYS A 222 -6.88 -26.72 16.69
C LYS A 222 -6.03 -27.43 17.75
N GLY A 223 -5.19 -26.68 18.47
CA GLY A 223 -4.28 -27.24 19.47
C GLY A 223 -2.99 -27.86 18.90
N ASP A 224 -2.67 -27.62 17.63
CA ASP A 224 -1.37 -28.00 17.06
C ASP A 224 -0.22 -27.39 17.90
N PRO A 225 0.76 -28.21 18.37
CA PRO A 225 1.84 -27.72 19.22
C PRO A 225 2.65 -26.58 18.62
N ARG A 226 2.76 -26.51 17.28
CA ARG A 226 3.49 -25.44 16.58
C ARG A 226 2.91 -24.06 16.83
N LEU A 227 1.60 -23.97 17.08
CA LEU A 227 0.92 -22.69 17.32
C LEU A 227 1.41 -22.00 18.60
N LYS A 228 1.90 -22.75 19.59
CA LYS A 228 2.41 -22.18 20.86
C LYS A 228 3.67 -21.32 20.69
N GLN A 229 4.37 -21.45 19.57
CA GLN A 229 5.57 -20.67 19.26
C GLN A 229 5.42 -19.89 17.95
N ALA A 230 4.23 -19.92 17.36
CA ALA A 230 4.01 -19.34 16.05
C ALA A 230 3.81 -17.83 16.11
N ILE A 231 4.23 -17.15 15.04
CA ILE A 231 3.68 -15.86 14.67
C ILE A 231 2.63 -16.05 13.59
N ILE A 232 1.50 -15.38 13.75
CA ILE A 232 0.34 -15.47 12.87
C ILE A 232 0.12 -14.09 12.24
N LEU A 233 0.22 -14.00 10.92
CA LEU A 233 -0.17 -12.79 10.20
C LEU A 233 -1.62 -12.91 9.74
N ALA A 234 -2.43 -11.94 10.17
CA ALA A 234 -3.86 -11.95 9.90
C ALA A 234 -4.37 -10.55 9.56
N PRO A 235 -5.42 -10.46 8.74
CA PRO A 235 -6.05 -9.19 8.50
C PRO A 235 -6.73 -8.61 9.74
N PRO A 236 -6.96 -7.28 9.81
CA PRO A 236 -7.70 -6.66 10.92
C PRO A 236 -9.10 -7.24 11.10
N SER A 237 -9.75 -7.63 9.99
CA SER A 237 -11.08 -8.26 9.93
C SER A 237 -11.16 -9.58 10.72
N ALA A 238 -10.02 -10.26 10.92
CA ALA A 238 -9.95 -11.47 11.72
C ALA A 238 -10.05 -11.19 13.23
N GLY A 239 -9.74 -9.97 13.67
CA GLY A 239 -9.79 -9.55 15.07
C GLY A 239 -11.19 -9.73 15.67
N GLY A 240 -11.27 -10.38 16.84
CA GLY A 240 -12.55 -10.65 17.52
C GLY A 240 -13.45 -11.71 16.85
N SER A 241 -13.07 -12.25 15.69
CA SER A 241 -13.83 -13.28 14.99
C SER A 241 -13.70 -14.66 15.65
N THR A 242 -14.56 -15.61 15.26
CA THR A 242 -14.48 -17.02 15.73
C THR A 242 -13.21 -17.72 15.24
N TRP A 243 -12.58 -17.24 14.17
CA TRP A 243 -11.32 -17.76 13.64
C TRP A 243 -10.17 -17.65 14.65
N MET A 244 -10.17 -16.62 15.50
CA MET A 244 -9.15 -16.41 16.54
C MET A 244 -9.14 -17.51 17.62
N ARG A 245 -10.27 -18.20 17.85
CA ARG A 245 -10.41 -19.27 18.85
C ARG A 245 -9.47 -20.47 18.62
N ARG A 246 -8.82 -20.52 17.47
CA ARG A 246 -7.88 -21.56 17.06
C ARG A 246 -6.52 -21.44 17.73
N PHE A 247 -6.13 -20.22 18.12
CA PHE A 247 -4.81 -19.92 18.67
C PHE A 247 -4.75 -20.02 20.20
N GLY A 248 -5.89 -20.25 20.87
CA GLY A 248 -5.94 -20.46 22.31
C GLY A 248 -5.52 -19.21 23.07
N ASP A 249 -4.51 -19.34 23.94
CA ASP A 249 -3.86 -18.21 24.59
C ASP A 249 -2.86 -17.57 23.61
N TYR A 250 -3.10 -16.32 23.24
CA TYR A 250 -2.29 -15.55 22.31
C TYR A 250 -2.06 -14.13 22.82
N ALA A 251 -0.93 -13.54 22.43
CA ALA A 251 -0.74 -12.09 22.49
C ALA A 251 -1.05 -11.50 21.13
N ASP A 252 -1.69 -10.33 21.08
CA ASP A 252 -1.95 -9.65 19.82
C ASP A 252 -1.20 -8.33 19.66
N ALA A 253 -1.03 -7.97 18.39
CA ALA A 253 -0.44 -6.71 18.02
C ALA A 253 -1.02 -6.22 16.71
N PHE A 254 -0.88 -4.93 16.43
CA PHE A 254 -1.25 -4.33 15.14
C PHE A 254 -0.06 -3.60 14.53
N ALA A 255 0.24 -3.89 13.25
CA ALA A 255 1.22 -3.16 12.46
C ALA A 255 0.51 -2.14 11.57
N SER A 256 0.75 -0.85 11.83
CA SER A 256 0.21 0.25 11.03
C SER A 256 0.95 1.56 11.33
N GLY A 257 1.07 2.46 10.35
CA GLY A 257 1.58 3.82 10.57
C GLY A 257 0.79 4.58 11.63
N TRP A 258 -0.52 4.32 11.73
CA TRP A 258 -1.40 4.90 12.74
C TRP A 258 -1.06 4.49 14.17
N MET A 259 -0.24 3.44 14.36
CA MET A 259 0.29 3.08 15.67
C MET A 259 1.31 4.09 16.19
N MET A 260 1.66 5.14 15.45
CA MET A 260 2.43 6.24 16.02
C MET A 260 1.65 7.01 17.09
N LEU A 261 0.32 7.10 16.94
CA LEU A 261 -0.54 7.85 17.84
C LEU A 261 -1.02 6.98 19.02
N ARG A 262 -0.79 7.46 20.25
CA ARG A 262 -1.22 6.79 21.48
C ARG A 262 -2.74 6.55 21.52
N GLY A 263 -3.53 7.49 21.01
CA GLY A 263 -4.99 7.40 20.97
C GLY A 263 -5.49 6.22 20.14
N THR A 264 -4.90 5.99 18.96
CA THR A 264 -5.27 4.90 18.05
C THR A 264 -4.95 3.54 18.66
N ARG A 265 -3.78 3.38 19.31
CA ARG A 265 -3.42 2.15 20.04
C ARG A 265 -4.49 1.79 21.08
N ARG A 266 -4.91 2.78 21.88
CA ARG A 266 -5.92 2.58 22.92
C ARG A 266 -7.29 2.23 22.33
N ARG A 267 -7.71 2.85 21.23
CA ARG A 267 -9.01 2.59 20.58
C ARG A 267 -9.10 1.18 20.00
N ARG A 268 -8.01 0.66 19.43
CA ARG A 268 -7.99 -0.69 18.84
C ARG A 268 -7.86 -1.82 19.87
N GLY A 269 -7.50 -1.53 21.12
CA GLY A 269 -7.53 -2.51 22.21
C GLY A 269 -6.53 -3.67 22.08
N VAL A 270 -5.48 -3.51 21.28
CA VAL A 270 -4.40 -4.50 21.10
C VAL A 270 -3.33 -4.38 22.18
N ASP A 271 -2.64 -5.48 22.49
CA ASP A 271 -1.58 -5.48 23.51
C ASP A 271 -0.37 -4.63 23.07
N ARG A 272 -0.04 -4.65 21.77
CA ARG A 272 1.10 -3.93 21.20
C ARG A 272 0.80 -3.28 19.84
N GLY A 273 1.43 -2.14 19.56
CA GLY A 273 1.36 -1.47 18.26
C GLY A 273 2.75 -1.28 17.65
N PHE A 274 2.94 -1.72 16.41
CA PHE A 274 4.17 -1.53 15.65
C PHE A 274 3.96 -0.48 14.56
N VAL A 275 4.84 0.52 14.52
CA VAL A 275 4.77 1.64 13.57
C VAL A 275 5.37 1.20 12.24
N LEU A 276 4.56 0.56 11.41
CA LEU A 276 4.94 0.09 10.09
C LEU A 276 3.91 0.56 9.06
N SER A 277 4.35 1.41 8.12
CA SER A 277 3.51 1.94 7.05
C SER A 277 4.17 1.72 5.70
N ASP A 278 3.36 1.36 4.70
CA ASP A 278 3.80 1.22 3.32
C ASP A 278 3.64 2.53 2.52
N HIS A 279 3.31 3.62 3.21
CA HIS A 279 3.22 4.98 2.69
C HIS A 279 4.39 5.83 3.19
N ALA A 280 4.70 6.90 2.46
CA ALA A 280 5.68 7.89 2.86
C ALA A 280 5.23 8.60 4.14
N ASP A 281 6.18 8.83 5.06
CA ASP A 281 5.99 9.75 6.16
C ASP A 281 6.14 11.20 5.69
N TRP A 282 5.98 12.16 6.61
CA TRP A 282 6.10 13.57 6.27
C TRP A 282 7.45 13.93 5.60
N PRO A 283 8.62 13.54 6.14
CA PRO A 283 9.89 13.72 5.43
C PRO A 283 9.91 13.07 4.03
N GLY A 284 9.40 11.85 3.89
CA GLY A 284 9.36 11.14 2.62
C GLY A 284 8.48 11.82 1.57
N LEU A 285 7.30 12.30 1.95
CA LEU A 285 6.41 13.08 1.08
C LEU A 285 7.12 14.34 0.57
N LEU A 286 7.74 15.11 1.47
CA LEU A 286 8.46 16.33 1.09
C LEU A 286 9.66 16.05 0.19
N TRP A 287 10.40 14.97 0.47
CA TRP A 287 11.53 14.56 -0.36
C TRP A 287 11.07 14.15 -1.75
N ALA A 288 10.02 13.34 -1.88
CA ALA A 288 9.52 12.89 -3.18
C ALA A 288 9.07 14.08 -4.05
N ILE A 289 8.29 15.00 -3.47
CA ILE A 289 7.85 16.23 -4.13
C ILE A 289 9.05 17.05 -4.61
N GLU A 290 10.07 17.24 -3.76
CA GLU A 290 11.29 17.97 -4.13
C GLU A 290 12.02 17.32 -5.31
N GLN A 291 12.14 15.98 -5.33
CA GLN A 291 12.84 15.29 -6.42
C GLN A 291 12.14 15.43 -7.78
N THR A 292 10.80 15.53 -7.80
CA THR A 292 10.05 15.77 -9.03
C THR A 292 10.40 17.12 -9.68
N GLY A 293 10.75 18.10 -8.83
CA GLY A 293 10.88 19.52 -9.18
C GLY A 293 9.68 20.10 -9.93
N ALA A 294 8.49 19.56 -9.67
CA ALA A 294 7.24 20.14 -10.11
C ALA A 294 7.04 21.52 -9.46
N GLU A 295 6.56 22.47 -10.26
CA GLU A 295 6.16 23.79 -9.76
C GLU A 295 4.72 23.77 -9.23
N ARG A 296 3.90 22.84 -9.76
CA ARG A 296 2.51 22.60 -9.35
C ARG A 296 2.36 21.26 -8.65
N VAL A 297 1.68 21.23 -7.51
CA VAL A 297 1.42 20.02 -6.74
C VAL A 297 -0.06 19.90 -6.40
N MET A 298 -0.66 18.78 -6.77
CA MET A 298 -2.04 18.44 -6.46
C MET A 298 -2.03 17.40 -5.35
N VAL A 299 -2.58 17.75 -4.19
CA VAL A 299 -2.56 16.88 -3.01
C VAL A 299 -3.92 16.24 -2.83
N THR A 300 -3.94 14.91 -2.70
CA THR A 300 -5.12 14.07 -2.48
C THR A 300 -4.83 13.09 -1.34
N HIS A 301 -5.85 12.36 -0.86
CA HIS A 301 -5.81 11.39 0.26
C HIS A 301 -5.33 11.96 1.61
N GLY A 302 -5.97 11.61 2.71
CA GLY A 302 -5.45 11.92 4.06
C GLY A 302 -5.43 13.41 4.44
N SER A 303 -4.32 13.90 4.98
CA SER A 303 -4.19 15.22 5.63
C SER A 303 -3.91 16.38 4.65
N VAL A 304 -4.75 16.47 3.59
CA VAL A 304 -4.59 17.37 2.45
C VAL A 304 -4.37 18.85 2.84
N PRO A 305 -5.21 19.49 3.67
CA PRO A 305 -5.11 20.93 3.91
C PRO A 305 -3.78 21.35 4.54
N ILE A 306 -3.19 20.49 5.37
CA ILE A 306 -1.95 20.76 6.08
C ILE A 306 -0.76 20.71 5.12
N LEU A 307 -0.68 19.66 4.28
CA LEU A 307 0.39 19.55 3.29
C LEU A 307 0.30 20.66 2.25
N VAL A 308 -0.89 20.95 1.71
CA VAL A 308 -1.11 22.06 0.76
C VAL A 308 -0.62 23.39 1.34
N ARG A 309 -1.03 23.70 2.57
CA ARG A 309 -0.60 24.93 3.24
C ARG A 309 0.92 25.00 3.40
N TYR A 310 1.56 23.91 3.83
CA TYR A 310 3.01 23.86 3.99
C TYR A 310 3.74 24.08 2.67
N LEU A 311 3.31 23.41 1.59
CA LEU A 311 3.95 23.56 0.27
C LEU A 311 3.84 25.00 -0.26
N ARG A 312 2.70 25.65 -0.06
CA ARG A 312 2.51 27.06 -0.45
C ARG A 312 3.37 28.01 0.39
N GLU A 313 3.24 27.93 1.71
CA GLU A 313 3.83 28.92 2.63
C GLU A 313 5.34 28.71 2.82
N MET A 314 5.80 27.45 2.86
CA MET A 314 7.17 27.09 3.24
C MET A 314 8.03 26.60 2.07
N ARG A 315 7.44 26.28 0.92
CA ARG A 315 8.15 25.85 -0.29
C ARG A 315 7.89 26.73 -1.51
N GLY A 316 6.90 27.61 -1.46
CA GLY A 316 6.58 28.52 -2.56
C GLY A 316 6.02 27.83 -3.80
N LEU A 317 5.48 26.61 -3.66
CA LEU A 317 4.90 25.85 -4.77
C LEU A 317 3.44 26.24 -5.01
N ASP A 318 2.97 26.07 -6.25
CA ASP A 318 1.56 26.11 -6.58
C ASP A 318 0.88 24.81 -6.13
N ALA A 319 0.55 24.72 -4.84
CA ALA A 319 -0.11 23.56 -4.27
C ALA A 319 -1.61 23.77 -4.06
N GLN A 320 -2.40 22.76 -4.41
CA GLN A 320 -3.85 22.76 -4.21
C GLN A 320 -4.38 21.39 -3.82
N ALA A 321 -5.53 21.39 -3.15
CA ALA A 321 -6.26 20.16 -2.90
C ALA A 321 -6.83 19.63 -4.23
N PHE A 322 -6.79 18.31 -4.40
CA PHE A 322 -7.48 17.60 -5.45
C PHE A 322 -8.57 16.77 -4.79
N GLU A 323 -9.83 17.19 -4.94
CA GLU A 323 -10.97 16.50 -4.34
C GLU A 323 -11.13 15.11 -4.98
N THR A 324 -11.15 14.09 -4.13
CA THR A 324 -11.20 12.68 -4.51
C THR A 324 -12.02 11.88 -3.50
N GLU A 325 -12.70 10.81 -3.94
CA GLU A 325 -13.41 9.90 -3.01
C GLU A 325 -12.47 8.95 -2.23
N TYR A 326 -11.15 9.05 -2.44
CA TYR A 326 -10.21 8.22 -1.70
C TYR A 326 -10.20 8.51 -0.19
N GLY A 327 -10.13 7.45 0.63
CA GLY A 327 -9.84 7.57 2.05
C GLY A 327 -11.02 7.85 2.99
N GLU A 328 -12.28 7.80 2.52
CA GLU A 328 -13.44 7.83 3.44
C GLU A 328 -13.49 6.61 4.41
N GLU A 329 -12.71 5.56 4.13
CA GLU A 329 -12.71 4.31 4.89
C GLU A 329 -11.72 4.29 6.08
N ASP A 330 -10.70 5.15 6.08
CA ASP A 330 -9.54 5.00 6.98
C ASP A 330 -9.75 5.60 8.39
N ASP A 331 -10.69 6.54 8.54
CA ASP A 331 -10.91 7.26 9.80
C ASP A 331 -12.13 6.80 10.63
N ALA A 332 -13.02 5.95 10.09
CA ALA A 332 -14.26 5.60 10.82
C ALA A 332 -14.75 4.15 10.75
N ASN A 333 -14.38 3.30 9.79
CA ASN A 333 -14.93 1.94 9.76
C ASN A 333 -14.14 0.95 8.87
N THR A 334 -12.93 0.55 9.26
CA THR A 334 -12.21 -0.59 8.64
C THR A 334 -12.85 -1.96 8.99
N GLN A 335 -14.15 -2.13 8.74
CA GLN A 335 -14.84 -3.41 8.88
C GLN A 335 -15.13 -4.10 7.53
N GLU A 336 -15.05 -3.41 6.38
CA GLU A 336 -15.54 -3.97 5.10
C GLU A 336 -14.60 -3.95 3.90
N ALA A 337 -13.38 -3.40 3.99
CA ALA A 337 -12.47 -3.38 2.84
C ALA A 337 -11.33 -4.40 2.98
N GLU A 338 -11.52 -5.60 2.42
CA GLU A 338 -10.45 -6.54 2.05
C GLU A 338 -10.68 -7.21 0.71
#